data_AF-A0A944BQT3-F1
#
_entry.id   AF-A0A944BQT3-F1
#
_cell.length_a   1.000
_cell.length_b   1.000
_cell.length_c   1.000
_cell.angle_alpha   90.00
_cell.angle_beta   90.00
_cell.angle_gamma   90.00
#
_symmetry.space_group_name_H-M   'P 1'
#
loop_
_entity.id
_entity.type
_entity.pdbx_description
1 polymer ?
#
loop_
_entity_poly.entity_id
_entity_poly.type
_entity_poly.pdbx_seq_one_letter_code
_entity_poly.pdbx_strand_id
1 'polypeptide(L)'
;EKYVHDYICENCKYVLTDDLKSTAYDALVGGEAVCEGYARATQLLLNKLGVENFLAIGDAKNDDGEIEPHMWNIVKINGNNYHLDVTWDDNDQTDSPDIKTHLYFNVTTKQISANHFNIKPDNTDCTATEFNYARAEGLLFGNYGKTIKPAIEKEITDNFKNGKSYVEIFAVSEQSYREIYKKLVDSDGISEIAIELRNKNGNMKFTQYQTFENKEMYYMQFVLS
;
A
#
# COMPACT_ATOMS: atom_id res chain seq x y z
N GLU A 1 -9.44 -7.96 -6.10
CA GLU A 1 -8.06 -7.82 -5.63
C GLU A 1 -7.95 -7.03 -4.33
N LYS A 2 -8.46 -5.79 -4.22
CA LYS A 2 -8.34 -4.97 -3.00
C LYS A 2 -8.79 -5.67 -1.71
N TYR A 3 -9.97 -6.30 -1.72
CA TYR A 3 -10.45 -7.05 -0.55
C TYR A 3 -9.52 -8.20 -0.14
N VAL A 4 -8.91 -8.92 -1.09
CA VAL A 4 -8.00 -10.03 -0.80
C VAL A 4 -6.71 -9.51 -0.17
N HIS A 5 -6.16 -8.45 -0.76
CA HIS A 5 -5.00 -7.74 -0.22
C HIS A 5 -5.25 -7.29 1.22
N ASP A 6 -6.30 -6.49 1.43
CA ASP A 6 -6.61 -5.91 2.74
C ASP A 6 -6.86 -6.99 3.79
N TYR A 7 -7.55 -8.07 3.41
CA TYR A 7 -7.79 -9.20 4.30
C TYR A 7 -6.48 -9.88 4.72
N ILE A 8 -5.54 -10.09 3.80
CA ILE A 8 -4.27 -10.76 4.15
C ILE A 8 -3.43 -9.87 5.07
N CYS A 9 -3.24 -8.59 4.76
CA CYS A 9 -2.51 -7.67 5.65
C CYS A 9 -3.17 -7.53 7.03
N GLU A 10 -4.49 -7.66 7.13
CA GLU A 10 -5.19 -7.56 8.42
C GLU A 10 -5.21 -8.87 9.24
N ASN A 11 -4.86 -10.01 8.64
CA ASN A 11 -5.04 -11.33 9.26
C ASN A 11 -3.80 -12.23 9.21
N CYS A 12 -2.71 -11.75 8.63
CA CYS A 12 -1.43 -12.44 8.57
C CYS A 12 -0.35 -11.48 9.05
N LYS A 13 0.62 -12.00 9.80
CA LYS A 13 1.79 -11.26 10.24
C LYS A 13 3.05 -11.80 9.58
N TYR A 14 3.95 -10.91 9.17
CA TYR A 14 5.23 -11.34 8.64
C TYR A 14 6.11 -11.94 9.75
N VAL A 15 6.64 -13.14 9.53
CA VAL A 15 7.57 -13.78 10.47
C VAL A 15 8.75 -14.41 9.74
N LEU A 16 9.97 -14.15 10.21
CA LEU A 16 11.18 -14.81 9.75
C LEU A 16 11.71 -15.75 10.84
N THR A 17 11.32 -17.02 10.76
CA THR A 17 11.68 -18.07 11.72
C THR A 17 12.47 -19.20 11.05
N ASP A 18 13.17 -20.02 11.84
CA ASP A 18 13.90 -21.20 11.34
C ASP A 18 13.00 -22.17 10.55
N ASP A 19 11.74 -22.31 10.96
CA ASP A 19 10.70 -23.03 10.23
C ASP A 19 9.93 -22.04 9.35
N LEU A 20 10.36 -21.87 8.10
CA LEU A 20 9.80 -20.89 7.17
C LEU A 20 8.30 -21.17 6.92
N LYS A 21 7.48 -20.15 7.17
CA LYS A 21 6.04 -20.16 7.00
C LYS A 21 5.65 -19.74 5.58
N SER A 22 5.83 -20.63 4.61
CA SER A 22 5.78 -20.28 3.18
C SER A 22 4.54 -20.74 2.44
N THR A 23 3.54 -21.34 3.11
CA THR A 23 2.34 -21.84 2.44
C THR A 23 1.16 -20.87 2.55
N ALA A 24 0.19 -21.02 1.64
CA ALA A 24 -1.09 -20.31 1.76
C ALA A 24 -1.86 -20.70 3.05
N TYR A 25 -1.61 -21.89 3.59
CA TYR A 25 -2.21 -22.31 4.86
C TYR A 25 -1.59 -21.55 6.04
N ASP A 26 -0.28 -21.37 6.04
CA ASP A 26 0.42 -20.61 7.09
C ASP A 26 -0.13 -19.18 7.15
N ALA A 27 -0.29 -18.51 6.00
CA ALA A 27 -0.87 -17.17 5.94
C ALA A 27 -2.37 -17.13 6.31
N LEU A 28 -3.21 -17.99 5.71
CA LEU A 28 -4.67 -17.87 5.86
C LEU A 28 -5.24 -18.50 7.14
N VAL A 29 -4.55 -19.50 7.69
CA VAL A 29 -5.02 -20.27 8.86
C VAL A 29 -4.05 -20.12 10.02
N GLY A 30 -2.74 -20.14 9.75
CA GLY A 30 -1.73 -19.89 10.78
C GLY A 30 -1.67 -18.43 11.23
N GLY A 31 -2.00 -17.49 10.34
CA GLY A 31 -1.92 -16.06 10.59
C GLY A 31 -0.49 -15.51 10.61
N GLU A 32 0.49 -16.31 10.16
CA GLU A 32 1.91 -15.92 10.15
C GLU A 32 2.59 -16.51 8.91
N ALA A 33 3.33 -15.69 8.15
CA ALA A 33 3.99 -16.14 6.93
C ALA A 33 5.22 -15.30 6.53
N VAL A 34 6.08 -15.86 5.67
CA VAL A 34 7.04 -15.07 4.87
C VAL A 34 6.41 -14.68 3.52
N CYS A 35 7.13 -13.90 2.70
CA CYS A 35 6.66 -13.38 1.42
C CYS A 35 6.04 -14.44 0.50
N GLU A 36 6.63 -15.64 0.46
CA GLU A 36 6.08 -16.76 -0.31
C GLU A 36 4.68 -17.18 0.16
N GLY A 37 4.43 -17.22 1.46
CA GLY A 37 3.12 -17.56 2.02
C GLY A 37 2.06 -16.51 1.69
N TYR A 38 2.41 -15.22 1.80
CA TYR A 38 1.57 -14.09 1.38
C TYR A 38 1.21 -14.18 -0.11
N ALA A 39 2.20 -14.37 -0.98
CA ALA A 39 2.01 -14.43 -2.42
C ALA A 39 1.15 -15.64 -2.83
N ARG A 40 1.35 -16.80 -2.19
CA ARG A 40 0.55 -18.01 -2.43
C ARG A 40 -0.89 -17.87 -1.90
N ALA A 41 -1.08 -17.26 -0.75
CA ALA A 41 -2.42 -16.97 -0.21
C ALA A 41 -3.20 -16.03 -1.14
N THR A 42 -2.54 -14.96 -1.58
CA THR A 42 -3.10 -14.00 -2.55
C THR A 42 -3.48 -14.71 -3.84
N GLN A 43 -2.57 -15.51 -4.41
CA GLN A 43 -2.85 -16.27 -5.62
C GLN A 43 -4.04 -17.22 -5.46
N LEU A 44 -4.09 -17.96 -4.34
CA LEU A 44 -5.17 -18.90 -4.06
C LEU A 44 -6.53 -18.19 -4.00
N LEU A 45 -6.64 -17.10 -3.24
CA LEU A 45 -7.90 -16.36 -3.08
C LEU A 45 -8.33 -15.69 -4.40
N LEU A 46 -7.41 -15.08 -5.14
CA LEU A 46 -7.70 -14.49 -6.44
C LEU A 46 -8.15 -15.54 -7.47
N ASN A 47 -7.50 -16.70 -7.49
CA ASN A 47 -7.93 -17.82 -8.34
C ASN A 47 -9.35 -18.29 -7.99
N LYS A 48 -9.71 -18.35 -6.70
CA LYS A 48 -11.07 -18.69 -6.26
C LYS A 48 -12.12 -17.66 -6.68
N LEU A 49 -11.71 -16.40 -6.82
CA LEU A 49 -12.56 -15.30 -7.28
C LEU A 49 -12.56 -15.15 -8.82
N GLY A 50 -11.84 -16.00 -9.55
CA GLY A 50 -11.75 -15.96 -11.01
C GLY A 50 -10.87 -14.82 -11.56
N VAL A 51 -9.99 -14.26 -10.73
CA VAL A 51 -9.02 -13.23 -11.13
C VAL A 51 -7.71 -13.91 -11.54
N GLU A 52 -7.38 -13.83 -12.82
CA GLU A 52 -6.13 -14.37 -13.37
C GLU A 52 -4.92 -13.68 -12.72
N ASN A 53 -3.99 -14.47 -12.18
CA ASN A 53 -2.78 -13.99 -11.55
C ASN A 53 -1.70 -15.08 -11.57
N PHE A 54 -0.45 -14.70 -11.38
CA PHE A 54 0.68 -15.62 -11.26
C PHE A 54 1.72 -15.10 -10.27
N LEU A 55 2.60 -16.01 -9.81
CA LEU A 55 3.67 -15.68 -8.89
C LEU A 55 4.82 -15.02 -9.66
N ALA A 56 5.31 -13.92 -9.13
CA ALA A 56 6.55 -13.30 -9.52
C ALA A 56 7.61 -13.56 -8.45
N ILE A 57 8.84 -13.80 -8.88
CA ILE A 57 10.01 -13.94 -7.99
C ILE A 57 11.10 -12.99 -8.44
N GLY A 58 11.98 -12.61 -7.52
CA GLY A 58 13.12 -11.77 -7.81
C GLY A 58 13.91 -11.50 -6.54
N ASP A 59 14.64 -10.38 -6.55
CA ASP A 59 15.28 -9.83 -5.36
C ASP A 59 14.62 -8.51 -5.01
N ALA A 60 14.59 -8.15 -3.74
CA ALA A 60 14.03 -6.89 -3.29
C ALA A 60 14.95 -6.23 -2.25
N LYS A 61 15.11 -4.90 -2.34
CA LYS A 61 15.97 -4.12 -1.45
C LYS A 61 15.13 -3.32 -0.46
N ASN A 62 15.28 -3.60 0.83
CA ASN A 62 14.58 -2.88 1.90
C ASN A 62 15.18 -1.48 2.15
N ASP A 63 14.57 -0.72 3.07
CA ASP A 63 14.98 0.65 3.40
C ASP A 63 16.38 0.72 4.07
N ASP A 64 16.82 -0.37 4.70
CA ASP A 64 18.17 -0.51 5.25
C ASP A 64 19.23 -0.84 4.18
N GLY A 65 18.79 -1.06 2.94
CA GLY A 65 19.65 -1.39 1.80
C GLY A 65 20.03 -2.87 1.69
N GLU A 66 19.45 -3.73 2.52
CA GLU A 66 19.63 -5.18 2.44
C GLU A 66 18.83 -5.74 1.27
N ILE A 67 19.43 -6.68 0.55
CA ILE A 67 18.82 -7.32 -0.61
C ILE A 67 18.51 -8.77 -0.26
N GLU A 68 17.26 -9.17 -0.45
CA GLU A 68 16.81 -10.53 -0.18
C GLU A 68 15.96 -11.10 -1.33
N PRO A 69 15.94 -12.44 -1.50
CA PRO A 69 14.99 -13.08 -2.40
C PRO A 69 13.56 -12.78 -1.98
N HIS A 70 12.71 -12.43 -2.95
CA HIS A 70 11.34 -12.03 -2.68
C HIS A 70 10.34 -12.67 -3.64
N MET A 71 9.10 -12.82 -3.19
CA MET A 71 7.99 -13.35 -3.98
C MET A 71 6.72 -12.52 -3.78
N TRP A 72 6.05 -12.21 -4.89
CA TRP A 72 4.81 -11.46 -4.92
C TRP A 72 3.92 -11.92 -6.09
N ASN A 73 2.89 -11.14 -6.45
CA ASN A 73 1.95 -11.49 -7.50
C ASN A 73 2.02 -10.52 -8.69
N ILE A 74 1.72 -11.05 -9.86
CA ILE A 74 1.25 -10.25 -11.00
C ILE A 74 -0.20 -10.62 -11.24
N VAL A 75 -1.08 -9.61 -11.22
CA VAL A 75 -2.53 -9.74 -11.39
C VAL A 75 -2.93 -9.19 -12.74
N LYS A 76 -3.85 -9.87 -13.43
CA LYS A 76 -4.32 -9.47 -14.75
C LYS A 76 -5.75 -8.96 -14.68
N ILE A 77 -5.92 -7.69 -15.02
CA ILE A 77 -7.20 -6.97 -14.96
C ILE A 77 -7.50 -6.41 -16.34
N ASN A 78 -8.66 -6.77 -16.90
CA ASN A 78 -9.08 -6.35 -18.24
C ASN A 78 -8.02 -6.58 -19.33
N GLY A 79 -7.25 -7.66 -19.21
CA GLY A 79 -6.19 -8.04 -20.16
C GLY A 79 -4.82 -7.41 -19.91
N ASN A 80 -4.69 -6.48 -18.95
CA ASN A 80 -3.43 -5.85 -18.58
C ASN A 80 -2.84 -6.46 -17.31
N ASN A 81 -1.52 -6.57 -17.23
CA ASN A 81 -0.80 -7.04 -16.06
C ASN A 81 -0.43 -5.89 -15.11
N TYR A 82 -0.49 -6.17 -13.81
CA TYR A 82 -0.09 -5.26 -12.74
C TYR A 82 0.67 -6.03 -11.67
N HIS A 83 1.73 -5.46 -11.11
CA HIS A 83 2.36 -6.04 -9.92
C HIS A 83 1.55 -5.73 -8.67
N LEU A 84 1.43 -6.71 -7.79
CA LEU A 84 0.78 -6.62 -6.49
C LEU A 84 1.66 -7.31 -5.45
N ASP A 85 2.21 -6.54 -4.52
CA ASP A 85 3.05 -7.04 -3.43
C ASP A 85 2.39 -6.82 -2.08
N VAL A 86 1.60 -7.80 -1.67
CA VAL A 86 0.85 -7.78 -0.40
C VAL A 86 1.80 -7.79 0.80
N THR A 87 2.98 -8.40 0.67
CA THR A 87 3.93 -8.51 1.79
C THR A 87 4.53 -7.16 2.14
N TRP A 88 4.91 -6.38 1.13
CA TRP A 88 5.52 -5.06 1.34
C TRP A 88 4.48 -3.95 1.55
N ASP A 89 3.22 -4.19 1.20
CA ASP A 89 2.10 -3.36 1.62
C ASP A 89 1.65 -3.67 3.07
N ASP A 90 1.99 -4.84 3.62
CA ASP A 90 1.73 -5.26 4.99
C ASP A 90 2.76 -4.69 5.98
N ASN A 91 2.64 -3.41 6.28
CA ASN A 91 3.57 -2.54 7.01
C ASN A 91 3.98 -2.97 8.45
N ASP A 92 3.71 -4.21 8.84
CA ASP A 92 3.96 -4.87 10.11
C ASP A 92 5.44 -4.90 10.55
N GLN A 93 6.37 -4.60 9.65
CA GLN A 93 7.81 -4.58 9.91
C GLN A 93 8.41 -3.17 10.03
N THR A 94 7.60 -2.10 9.96
CA THR A 94 8.10 -0.73 10.04
C THR A 94 7.69 -0.04 11.34
N ASP A 95 8.12 1.21 11.52
CA ASP A 95 7.76 2.09 12.64
C ASP A 95 6.26 2.44 12.69
N SER A 96 5.44 1.99 11.71
CA SER A 96 3.97 2.06 11.69
C SER A 96 3.34 0.67 11.84
N PRO A 97 3.62 -0.07 12.93
CA PRO A 97 3.06 -1.41 13.09
C PRO A 97 1.53 -1.35 13.05
N ASP A 98 0.91 -2.32 12.38
CA ASP A 98 -0.53 -2.55 12.27
C ASP A 98 -1.32 -1.67 11.26
N ILE A 99 -0.66 -0.92 10.36
CA ILE A 99 -1.36 -0.15 9.32
C ILE A 99 -0.77 -0.43 7.93
N LYS A 100 -1.45 -1.31 7.18
CA LYS A 100 -1.17 -1.58 5.77
C LYS A 100 -1.12 -0.31 4.91
N THR A 101 -0.41 -0.40 3.80
CA THR A 101 -0.37 0.60 2.75
C THR A 101 -0.93 0.02 1.44
N HIS A 102 -0.91 0.79 0.36
CA HIS A 102 -1.16 0.32 -0.99
C HIS A 102 -0.07 0.80 -1.97
N LEU A 103 1.17 0.86 -1.48
CA LEU A 103 2.31 1.40 -2.20
C LEU A 103 2.69 0.53 -3.41
N TYR A 104 2.55 -0.80 -3.27
CA TYR A 104 2.84 -1.80 -4.29
C TYR A 104 1.57 -2.40 -4.89
N PHE A 105 0.44 -1.70 -4.75
CA PHE A 105 -0.85 -2.15 -5.24
C PHE A 105 -1.09 -1.77 -6.71
N ASN A 106 -1.09 -2.79 -7.56
CA ASN A 106 -1.27 -2.69 -9.01
C ASN A 106 -0.31 -1.68 -9.67
N VAL A 107 0.99 -1.83 -9.39
CA VAL A 107 2.04 -0.95 -9.91
C VAL A 107 2.64 -1.48 -11.22
N THR A 108 3.23 -0.57 -11.99
CA THR A 108 3.96 -0.90 -13.22
C THR A 108 5.33 -1.52 -12.92
N THR A 109 5.92 -2.20 -13.91
CA THR A 109 7.30 -2.69 -13.81
C THR A 109 8.28 -1.54 -13.54
N LYS A 110 8.07 -0.36 -14.13
CA LYS A 110 8.89 0.82 -13.85
C LYS A 110 8.83 1.24 -12.37
N GLN A 111 7.66 1.17 -11.75
CA GLN A 111 7.47 1.56 -10.36
C GLN A 111 8.07 0.52 -9.41
N ILE A 112 7.74 -0.76 -9.58
CA ILE A 112 8.27 -1.81 -8.70
C ILE A 112 9.78 -1.98 -8.83
N SER A 113 10.37 -1.67 -10.00
CA SER A 113 11.82 -1.72 -10.21
C SER A 113 12.61 -0.62 -9.49
N ALA A 114 11.97 0.24 -8.69
CA ALA A 114 12.69 1.11 -7.76
C ALA A 114 13.50 0.29 -6.75
N ASN A 115 12.94 -0.84 -6.31
CA ASN A 115 13.51 -1.70 -5.27
C ASN A 115 13.32 -3.20 -5.48
N HIS A 116 12.57 -3.65 -6.49
CA HIS A 116 12.53 -5.06 -6.92
C HIS A 116 13.33 -5.29 -8.21
N PHE A 117 14.20 -6.29 -8.20
CA PHE A 117 15.15 -6.59 -9.26
C PHE A 117 15.06 -8.05 -9.69
N ASN A 118 15.71 -8.38 -10.81
CA ASN A 118 15.83 -9.76 -11.31
C ASN A 118 14.48 -10.49 -11.44
N ILE A 119 13.43 -9.74 -11.77
CA ILE A 119 12.03 -10.21 -11.79
C ILE A 119 11.86 -11.34 -12.81
N LYS A 120 11.20 -12.42 -12.37
CA LYS A 120 10.79 -13.57 -13.18
C LYS A 120 9.31 -13.89 -12.94
N PRO A 121 8.62 -14.52 -13.91
CA PRO A 121 9.12 -14.92 -15.23
C PRO A 121 9.38 -13.73 -16.15
N ASP A 122 10.20 -13.93 -17.19
CA ASP A 122 10.47 -12.88 -18.19
C ASP A 122 9.22 -12.56 -19.03
N ASN A 123 9.21 -11.40 -19.68
CA ASN A 123 8.14 -10.92 -20.55
C ASN A 123 6.79 -10.70 -19.84
N THR A 124 6.83 -10.31 -18.57
CA THR A 124 5.63 -9.98 -17.78
C THR A 124 5.53 -8.49 -17.49
N ASP A 125 5.96 -7.67 -18.44
CA ASP A 125 5.94 -6.22 -18.30
C ASP A 125 4.52 -5.71 -17.97
N CYS A 126 4.45 -4.94 -16.90
CA CYS A 126 3.25 -4.27 -16.42
C CYS A 126 3.39 -2.78 -16.76
N THR A 127 2.63 -2.28 -17.73
CA THR A 127 2.70 -0.88 -18.20
C THR A 127 1.42 -0.09 -17.93
N ALA A 128 0.34 -0.78 -17.62
CA ALA A 128 -0.96 -0.19 -17.37
C ALA A 128 -1.00 0.47 -15.98
N THR A 129 -1.84 1.49 -15.82
CA THR A 129 -1.90 2.30 -14.59
C THR A 129 -3.32 2.57 -14.09
N GLU A 130 -4.32 2.14 -14.86
CA GLU A 130 -5.75 2.43 -14.65
C GLU A 130 -6.25 1.89 -13.32
N PHE A 131 -5.74 0.72 -12.90
CA PHE A 131 -6.11 0.04 -11.66
C PHE A 131 -5.06 0.20 -10.54
N ASN A 132 -4.05 1.05 -10.72
CA ASN A 132 -3.17 1.44 -9.62
C ASN A 132 -4.01 2.10 -8.50
N TYR A 133 -3.76 1.71 -7.25
CA TYR A 133 -4.58 2.14 -6.11
C TYR A 133 -4.74 3.65 -6.03
N ALA A 134 -3.62 4.38 -6.02
CA ALA A 134 -3.61 5.83 -5.88
C ALA A 134 -4.43 6.53 -6.99
N ARG A 135 -4.36 6.00 -8.21
CA ARG A 135 -5.13 6.52 -9.34
C ARG A 135 -6.62 6.19 -9.22
N ALA A 136 -6.94 4.94 -8.87
CA ALA A 136 -8.31 4.46 -8.77
C ALA A 136 -9.10 5.15 -7.65
N GLU A 137 -8.45 5.40 -6.50
CA GLU A 137 -9.05 6.04 -5.34
C GLU A 137 -8.99 7.59 -5.39
N GLY A 138 -8.34 8.15 -6.41
CA GLY A 138 -8.18 9.61 -6.53
C GLY A 138 -7.23 10.24 -5.51
N LEU A 139 -6.26 9.44 -5.03
CA LEU A 139 -5.24 9.81 -4.04
C LEU A 139 -3.87 10.15 -4.67
N LEU A 140 -3.80 10.20 -6.01
CA LEU A 140 -2.60 10.57 -6.77
C LEU A 140 -2.64 12.06 -7.20
N PHE A 141 -1.72 12.87 -6.68
CA PHE A 141 -1.76 14.32 -6.83
C PHE A 141 -0.55 14.91 -7.57
N GLY A 142 -0.81 15.91 -8.41
CA GLY A 142 0.21 16.66 -9.14
C GLY A 142 0.70 17.93 -8.43
N ASN A 143 -0.08 18.47 -7.49
CA ASN A 143 0.20 19.69 -6.73
C ASN A 143 -0.72 19.77 -5.51
N TYR A 144 -0.46 20.73 -4.62
CA TYR A 144 -1.37 21.06 -3.51
C TYR A 144 -2.49 22.00 -4.01
N GLY A 145 -3.39 21.44 -4.81
CA GLY A 145 -4.48 22.16 -5.46
C GLY A 145 -5.84 22.03 -4.76
N LYS A 146 -6.89 22.49 -5.44
CA LYS A 146 -8.27 22.45 -4.90
C LYS A 146 -8.82 21.04 -4.66
N THR A 147 -8.20 20.01 -5.23
CA THR A 147 -8.70 18.63 -5.20
C THR A 147 -8.18 17.82 -4.02
N ILE A 148 -7.01 18.17 -3.45
CA ILE A 148 -6.36 17.34 -2.43
C ILE A 148 -7.13 17.33 -1.11
N LYS A 149 -7.53 18.50 -0.61
CA LYS A 149 -8.27 18.60 0.65
C LYS A 149 -9.60 17.84 0.61
N PRO A 150 -10.47 17.99 -0.42
CA PRO A 150 -11.68 17.18 -0.51
C PRO A 150 -11.44 15.67 -0.56
N ALA A 151 -10.37 15.23 -1.24
CA ALA A 151 -10.01 13.81 -1.31
C ALA A 151 -9.56 13.28 0.07
N ILE A 152 -8.72 14.02 0.78
CA ILE A 152 -8.31 13.71 2.16
C ILE A 152 -9.54 13.66 3.08
N GLU A 153 -10.42 14.66 3.01
CA GLU A 153 -11.63 14.71 3.85
C GLU A 153 -12.52 13.48 3.63
N LYS A 154 -12.70 13.08 2.36
CA LYS A 154 -13.45 11.88 1.99
C LYS A 154 -12.79 10.62 2.55
N GLU A 155 -11.49 10.46 2.33
CA GLU A 155 -10.76 9.24 2.72
C GLU A 155 -10.75 9.05 4.23
N ILE A 156 -10.45 10.10 5.01
CA ILE A 156 -10.53 10.05 6.47
C ILE A 156 -11.96 9.66 6.93
N THR A 157 -12.98 10.25 6.29
CA THR A 157 -14.38 9.98 6.64
C THR A 157 -14.78 8.53 6.35
N ASP A 158 -14.35 7.98 5.22
CA ASP A 158 -14.68 6.61 4.82
C ASP A 158 -13.89 5.59 5.64
N ASN A 159 -12.62 5.85 5.94
CA ASN A 159 -11.83 5.01 6.86
C ASN A 159 -12.42 5.01 8.27
N PHE A 160 -12.83 6.18 8.79
CA PHE A 160 -13.45 6.29 10.11
C PHE A 160 -14.73 5.45 10.26
N LYS A 161 -15.58 5.40 9.22
CA LYS A 161 -16.78 4.54 9.23
C LYS A 161 -16.44 3.05 9.36
N ASN A 162 -15.25 2.65 8.93
CA ASN A 162 -14.76 1.28 8.99
C ASN A 162 -13.84 1.04 10.21
N GLY A 163 -13.82 1.94 11.19
CA GLY A 163 -13.00 1.82 12.39
C GLY A 163 -11.51 2.10 12.17
N LYS A 164 -11.14 2.67 11.03
CA LYS A 164 -9.77 3.02 10.65
C LYS A 164 -9.56 4.53 10.75
N SER A 165 -8.34 4.98 11.02
CA SER A 165 -8.04 6.41 11.20
C SER A 165 -6.80 6.85 10.44
N TYR A 166 -6.65 6.43 9.19
CA TYR A 166 -5.53 6.86 8.35
C TYR A 166 -5.97 7.44 7.01
N VAL A 167 -5.06 8.12 6.33
CA VAL A 167 -5.19 8.55 4.94
C VAL A 167 -3.86 8.39 4.22
N GLU A 168 -3.93 7.89 2.99
CA GLU A 168 -2.77 7.70 2.10
C GLU A 168 -2.76 8.78 1.01
N ILE A 169 -1.57 9.27 0.69
CA ILE A 169 -1.37 10.32 -0.31
C ILE A 169 -0.18 9.96 -1.18
N PHE A 170 -0.39 10.06 -2.48
CA PHE A 170 0.62 9.77 -3.49
C PHE A 170 0.85 11.01 -4.34
N ALA A 171 2.10 11.24 -4.73
CA ALA A 171 2.48 12.31 -5.64
C ALA A 171 3.00 11.76 -6.96
N VAL A 172 2.70 12.44 -8.07
CA VAL A 172 3.13 12.01 -9.42
C VAL A 172 4.62 12.24 -9.69
N SER A 173 5.29 13.03 -8.85
CA SER A 173 6.69 13.41 -9.01
C SER A 173 7.29 13.88 -7.69
N GLU A 174 8.62 13.89 -7.61
CA GLU A 174 9.36 14.45 -6.47
C GLU A 174 9.00 15.91 -6.20
N GLN A 175 8.80 16.71 -7.26
CA GLN A 175 8.40 18.11 -7.11
C GLN A 175 7.02 18.22 -6.45
N SER A 176 6.05 17.44 -6.94
CA SER A 176 4.70 17.38 -6.37
C SER A 176 4.74 16.89 -4.92
N TYR A 177 5.55 15.88 -4.63
CA TYR A 177 5.75 15.35 -3.29
C TYR A 177 6.21 16.43 -2.33
N ARG A 178 7.31 17.12 -2.67
CA ARG A 178 7.88 18.20 -1.84
C ARG A 178 6.90 19.34 -1.59
N GLU A 179 6.13 19.72 -2.61
CA GLU A 179 5.09 20.75 -2.48
C GLU A 179 3.99 20.33 -1.50
N ILE A 180 3.46 19.12 -1.66
CA ILE A 180 2.38 18.59 -0.83
C ILE A 180 2.86 18.37 0.60
N TYR A 181 4.05 17.78 0.77
CA TYR A 181 4.68 17.56 2.08
C TYR A 181 4.80 18.87 2.85
N LYS A 182 5.31 19.93 2.21
CA LYS A 182 5.43 21.25 2.84
C LYS A 182 4.08 21.79 3.34
N LYS A 183 3.00 21.49 2.64
CA LYS A 183 1.66 21.99 2.97
C LYS A 183 0.97 21.16 4.04
N LEU A 184 1.06 19.84 3.97
CA LEU A 184 0.39 18.95 4.90
C LEU A 184 1.18 18.73 6.19
N VAL A 185 2.50 18.62 6.09
CA VAL A 185 3.40 18.32 7.19
C VAL A 185 4.03 19.61 7.75
N ASP A 186 4.88 20.29 6.96
CA ASP A 186 5.64 21.44 7.50
C ASP A 186 4.75 22.62 7.93
N SER A 187 3.58 22.78 7.29
CA SER A 187 2.60 23.82 7.62
C SER A 187 1.44 23.31 8.47
N ASP A 188 1.50 22.07 8.95
CA ASP A 188 0.47 21.42 9.78
C ASP A 188 -0.95 21.37 9.15
N GLY A 189 -1.02 21.35 7.82
CA GLY A 189 -2.29 21.37 7.08
C GLY A 189 -3.16 20.14 7.33
N ILE A 190 -2.58 18.99 7.68
CA ILE A 190 -3.36 17.78 8.03
C ILE A 190 -4.16 17.98 9.32
N SER A 191 -3.60 18.68 10.32
CA SER A 191 -4.29 19.03 11.56
C SER A 191 -5.47 19.96 11.30
N GLU A 192 -5.30 20.96 10.42
CA GLU A 192 -6.38 21.86 10.02
C GLU A 192 -7.56 21.07 9.43
N ILE A 193 -7.28 20.13 8.51
CA ILE A 193 -8.29 19.27 7.90
C ILE A 193 -8.99 18.39 8.95
N ALA A 194 -8.22 17.76 9.85
CA ALA A 194 -8.77 16.92 10.91
C ALA A 194 -9.66 17.70 11.88
N ILE A 195 -9.28 18.92 12.26
CA ILE A 195 -10.07 19.81 13.12
C ILE A 195 -11.37 20.22 12.42
N GLU A 196 -11.31 20.58 11.14
CA GLU A 196 -12.51 20.90 10.36
C GLU A 196 -13.47 19.70 10.27
N LEU A 197 -12.94 18.50 10.02
CA LEU A 197 -13.73 17.27 10.01
C LEU A 197 -14.37 16.99 11.36
N ARG A 198 -13.64 17.13 12.47
CA ARG A 198 -14.20 17.01 13.83
C ARG A 198 -15.34 18.00 14.07
N ASN A 199 -15.17 19.25 13.65
CA ASN A 199 -16.19 20.28 13.82
C ASN A 199 -17.44 20.00 12.99
N LYS A 200 -17.28 19.39 11.80
CA LYS A 200 -18.39 18.92 10.94
C LYS A 200 -19.03 17.62 11.49
N ASN A 201 -18.22 16.71 12.01
CA ASN A 201 -18.56 15.37 12.47
C ASN A 201 -18.17 15.21 13.94
N GLY A 202 -19.04 15.64 14.86
CA GLY A 202 -18.74 15.70 16.30
C GLY A 202 -18.36 14.38 17.01
N ASN A 203 -18.38 13.25 16.31
CA ASN A 203 -17.93 11.95 16.81
C ASN A 203 -16.45 11.67 16.54
N MET A 204 -15.82 12.37 15.59
CA MET A 204 -14.38 12.24 15.32
C MET A 204 -13.60 12.96 16.41
N LYS A 205 -12.60 12.29 17.00
CA LYS A 205 -11.79 12.85 18.11
C LYS A 205 -10.32 13.00 17.78
N PHE A 206 -9.96 13.05 16.50
CA PHE A 206 -8.57 13.24 16.06
C PHE A 206 -7.99 14.52 16.71
N THR A 207 -6.91 14.33 17.45
CA THR A 207 -6.15 15.35 18.18
C THR A 207 -4.67 15.34 17.83
N GLN A 208 -4.16 14.22 17.32
CA GLN A 208 -2.77 14.02 16.95
C GLN A 208 -2.68 13.24 15.65
N TYR A 209 -1.52 13.30 15.00
CA TYR A 209 -1.19 12.43 13.87
C TYR A 209 0.26 11.99 13.92
N GLN A 210 0.52 10.86 13.27
CA GLN A 210 1.84 10.39 12.90
C GLN A 210 1.94 10.36 11.37
N THR A 211 3.13 10.64 10.84
CA THR A 211 3.40 10.61 9.40
C THR A 211 4.38 9.50 9.10
N PHE A 212 4.06 8.68 8.11
CA PHE A 212 4.95 7.71 7.51
C PHE A 212 5.17 8.07 6.05
N GLU A 213 6.39 7.89 5.54
CA GLU A 213 6.74 8.33 4.20
C GLU A 213 7.63 7.34 3.45
N ASN A 214 7.46 7.28 2.14
CA ASN A 214 8.43 6.68 1.23
C ASN A 214 8.76 7.71 0.13
N LYS A 215 9.96 8.31 0.23
CA LYS A 215 10.39 9.40 -0.66
C LYS A 215 10.70 8.93 -2.07
N GLU A 216 11.14 7.69 -2.23
CA GLU A 216 11.46 7.12 -3.54
C GLU A 216 10.18 6.90 -4.36
N MET A 217 9.09 6.53 -3.67
CA MET A 217 7.78 6.27 -4.26
C MET A 217 6.80 7.44 -4.15
N TYR A 218 7.25 8.59 -3.63
CA TYR A 218 6.46 9.80 -3.45
C TYR A 218 5.17 9.60 -2.65
N TYR A 219 5.27 8.84 -1.55
CA TYR A 219 4.16 8.41 -0.72
C TYR A 219 4.21 9.00 0.69
N MET A 220 3.04 9.36 1.23
CA MET A 220 2.83 9.73 2.62
C MET A 220 1.58 9.03 3.16
N GLN A 221 1.64 8.58 4.40
CA GLN A 221 0.51 8.12 5.19
C GLN A 221 0.38 8.98 6.45
N PHE A 222 -0.83 9.37 6.78
CA PHE A 222 -1.15 10.05 8.03
C PHE A 222 -2.03 9.16 8.88
N VAL A 223 -1.58 8.83 10.08
CA VAL A 223 -2.34 8.04 11.06
C VAL A 223 -2.82 8.98 12.15
N LEU A 224 -4.13 9.11 12.28
CA LEU A 224 -4.82 10.05 13.15
C LEU A 224 -5.25 9.37 14.45
N SER A 225 -5.07 10.05 15.58
CA SER A 225 -5.49 9.58 16.92
C SER A 225 -6.19 10.65 17.75
#